data_AF-A0A327L0N4-F1
#
_entry.id   AF-A0A327L0N4-F1
#
_cell.length_a   1.000
_cell.length_b   1.000
_cell.length_c   1.000
_cell.angle_alpha   90.00
_cell.angle_beta   90.00
_cell.angle_gamma   90.00
#
_symmetry.space_group_name_H-M   'P 1'
#
loop_
_entity.id
_entity.type
_entity.pdbx_description
1 polymer ?
#
loop_
_entity_poly.entity_id
_entity_poly.type
_entity_poly.pdbx_seq_one_letter_code
_entity_poly.pdbx_strand_id
1 'polypeptide(L)'
;MLLRAGLLLVGCALLIAPCTDAALACRAPINLRAIDSALAKAEFPPEVLERARRMRANAAALIGAGKPDEGRNEYYSLMDLLGLTTSAGRFRC
;
A
#
# COMPACT_ATOMS: atom_id res chain seq x y z
N MET A 1 -33.09 30.76 52.53
CA MET A 1 -33.33 31.01 51.09
C MET A 1 -32.83 29.79 50.32
N LEU A 2 -33.75 28.93 49.89
CA LEU A 2 -33.49 27.77 49.03
C LEU A 2 -33.85 28.19 47.60
N LEU A 3 -32.89 28.20 46.69
CA LEU A 3 -33.17 28.20 45.25
C LEU A 3 -32.39 27.08 44.58
N ARG A 4 -33.14 26.05 44.20
CA ARG A 4 -32.79 25.00 43.26
C ARG A 4 -32.91 25.57 41.84
N ALA A 5 -31.88 25.34 41.02
CA ALA A 5 -31.96 25.29 39.55
C ALA A 5 -30.97 24.19 39.15
N GLY A 6 -31.43 23.00 38.72
CA GLY A 6 -31.75 22.71 37.32
C GLY A 6 -30.44 22.33 36.61
N LEU A 7 -29.98 21.07 36.65
CA LEU A 7 -30.31 19.95 35.73
C LEU A 7 -30.01 20.26 34.25
N LEU A 8 -29.36 19.30 33.57
CA LEU A 8 -28.97 19.16 32.15
C LEU A 8 -27.47 19.47 31.93
N LEU A 9 -26.53 18.51 32.03
CA LEU A 9 -26.33 17.34 31.15
C LEU A 9 -26.54 17.67 29.67
N VAL A 10 -25.55 17.28 28.86
CA VAL A 10 -25.50 17.30 27.38
C VAL A 10 -24.91 18.57 26.76
N GLY A 11 -23.60 18.75 26.96
CA GLY A 11 -22.74 19.35 25.95
C GLY A 11 -22.15 18.25 25.07
N CYS A 12 -22.94 17.78 24.10
CA CYS A 12 -22.48 16.89 23.04
C CYS A 12 -21.37 17.59 22.24
N ALA A 13 -20.11 17.33 22.57
CA ALA A 13 -18.97 17.62 21.69
C ALA A 13 -18.95 16.60 20.54
N LEU A 14 -20.02 16.60 19.74
CA LEU A 14 -20.05 16.03 18.41
C LEU A 14 -19.63 17.16 17.48
N LEU A 15 -18.36 17.19 17.06
CA LEU A 15 -17.96 17.75 15.77
C LEU A 15 -16.62 17.11 15.36
N ILE A 16 -16.73 15.88 14.86
CA ILE A 16 -16.10 15.43 13.61
C ILE A 16 -14.58 15.63 13.51
N ALA A 17 -13.83 14.60 13.90
CA ALA A 17 -12.60 14.25 13.20
C ALA A 17 -12.40 12.72 13.18
N PRO A 18 -13.12 11.94 12.34
CA PRO A 18 -12.75 10.56 12.05
C PRO A 18 -12.17 10.49 10.63
N CYS A 19 -11.16 11.29 10.30
CA CYS A 19 -10.45 11.27 9.01
C CYS A 19 -9.15 12.02 9.29
N THR A 20 -7.96 11.44 9.28
CA THR A 20 -7.26 11.06 8.04
C THR A 20 -5.97 10.30 8.36
N ASP A 21 -6.04 9.02 8.73
CA ASP A 21 -4.86 8.12 8.66
C ASP A 21 -5.21 6.70 8.17
N ALA A 22 -6.46 6.48 7.74
CA ALA A 22 -6.90 5.22 7.16
C ALA A 22 -6.47 5.03 5.68
N ALA A 23 -5.77 5.98 5.08
CA ALA A 23 -5.32 5.88 3.68
C ALA A 23 -4.05 5.00 3.50
N LEU A 24 -3.31 4.73 4.59
CA LEU A 24 -2.11 3.89 4.56
C LEU A 24 -2.40 2.40 4.76
N ALA A 25 -3.59 2.04 5.27
CA ALA A 25 -3.90 0.67 5.68
C ALA A 25 -4.41 -0.25 4.54
N CYS A 26 -4.78 0.31 3.39
CA CYS A 26 -5.41 -0.45 2.29
C CYS A 26 -4.47 -0.83 1.14
N ARG A 27 -3.14 -0.68 1.30
CA ARG A 27 -2.19 -1.00 0.24
C ARG A 27 -1.80 -2.47 0.29
N ALA A 28 -2.13 -3.22 -0.76
CA ALA A 28 -1.75 -4.64 -0.90
C ALA A 28 -0.22 -4.83 -0.70
N PRO A 29 0.23 -5.92 -0.06
CA PRO A 29 1.64 -6.18 0.11
C PRO A 29 2.30 -6.50 -1.23
N ILE A 30 3.52 -6.03 -1.42
CA ILE A 30 4.35 -6.41 -2.57
C ILE A 30 4.93 -7.80 -2.30
N ASN A 31 4.67 -8.75 -3.20
CA ASN A 31 5.19 -10.11 -3.06
C ASN A 31 6.55 -10.25 -3.75
N LEU A 32 7.61 -9.77 -3.09
CA LEU A 32 8.99 -9.84 -3.60
C LEU A 32 9.43 -11.27 -3.91
N ARG A 33 8.97 -12.26 -3.14
CA ARG A 33 9.27 -13.67 -3.37
C ARG A 33 8.64 -14.20 -4.67
N ALA A 34 7.42 -13.79 -4.98
CA ALA A 34 6.78 -14.15 -6.24
C ALA A 34 7.51 -13.54 -7.43
N ILE A 35 7.98 -12.29 -7.31
CA ILE A 35 8.82 -11.63 -8.33
C ILE A 35 10.11 -12.41 -8.54
N ASP A 36 10.82 -12.75 -7.47
CA ASP A 36 12.07 -13.54 -7.56
C ASP A 36 11.84 -14.91 -8.23
N SER A 37 10.75 -15.58 -7.85
CA SER A 37 10.39 -16.88 -8.41
C SER A 37 10.03 -16.77 -9.90
N ALA A 38 9.32 -15.71 -10.31
CA ALA A 38 8.98 -15.47 -11.71
C ALA A 38 10.22 -15.15 -12.56
N LEU A 39 11.15 -14.35 -12.05
CA LEU A 39 12.41 -14.04 -12.73
C LEU A 39 13.35 -15.24 -12.86
N ALA A 40 13.25 -16.21 -11.95
CA ALA A 40 14.03 -17.44 -12.00
C ALA A 40 13.47 -18.46 -13.00
N LYS A 41 12.20 -18.34 -13.40
CA LYS A 41 11.60 -19.18 -14.45
C LYS A 41 12.05 -18.66 -15.81
N ALA A 42 12.82 -19.46 -16.54
CA ALA A 42 13.32 -19.14 -17.88
C ALA A 42 12.22 -19.18 -18.98
N GLU A 43 10.98 -18.87 -18.62
CA GLU A 43 9.80 -18.94 -19.50
C GLU A 43 9.54 -17.61 -20.22
N PHE A 44 10.15 -16.51 -19.75
CA PHE A 44 10.03 -15.20 -20.36
C PHE A 44 11.08 -14.96 -21.44
N PRO A 45 10.72 -14.23 -22.52
CA PRO A 45 11.70 -13.76 -23.49
C PRO A 45 12.83 -12.95 -22.81
N PRO A 46 14.07 -13.00 -23.33
CA PRO A 46 15.22 -12.35 -22.72
C PRO A 46 15.02 -10.83 -22.56
N GLU A 47 14.33 -10.18 -23.49
CA GLU A 47 14.02 -8.75 -23.43
C GLU A 47 13.07 -8.40 -22.27
N VAL A 48 12.13 -9.30 -21.94
CA VAL A 48 11.20 -9.14 -20.82
C VAL A 48 11.95 -9.31 -19.50
N LEU A 49 12.82 -10.33 -19.40
CA LEU A 49 13.65 -10.57 -18.22
C LEU A 49 14.57 -9.38 -17.92
N GLU A 50 15.24 -8.84 -18.93
CA GLU A 50 16.11 -7.67 -18.78
C GLU A 50 15.34 -6.42 -18.38
N ARG A 51 14.15 -6.19 -18.96
CA ARG A 51 13.26 -5.11 -18.53
C ARG A 51 12.83 -5.29 -17.07
N ALA A 52 12.41 -6.48 -16.69
CA ALA A 52 11.94 -6.79 -15.36
C ALA A 52 13.04 -6.62 -14.29
N ARG A 53 14.29 -7.01 -14.60
CA ARG A 53 15.46 -6.78 -13.74
C ARG A 53 15.74 -5.29 -13.54
N ARG A 54 15.68 -4.48 -14.62
CA ARG A 54 15.85 -3.02 -14.51
C ARG A 54 14.76 -2.38 -13.65
N MET A 55 13.49 -2.76 -13.86
CA MET A 55 12.38 -2.26 -13.05
C MET A 55 12.54 -2.62 -11.56
N ARG A 56 12.98 -3.86 -11.26
CA ARG A 56 13.27 -4.27 -9.88
C ARG A 56 14.36 -3.41 -9.23
N ALA A 57 15.46 -3.17 -9.95
CA ALA A 57 16.56 -2.35 -9.45
C ALA A 57 16.12 -0.89 -9.25
N ASN A 58 15.35 -0.34 -10.19
CA ASN A 58 14.77 1.00 -10.08
C ASN A 58 13.84 1.14 -8.87
N ALA A 59 12.95 0.16 -8.65
CA ALA A 59 12.06 0.13 -7.51
C ALA A 59 12.83 0.15 -6.18
N ALA A 60 13.86 -0.68 -6.05
CA ALA A 60 14.73 -0.72 -4.87
C ALA A 60 15.50 0.60 -4.68
N ALA A 61 16.00 1.20 -5.76
CA ALA A 61 16.70 2.48 -5.73
C ALA A 61 15.78 3.62 -5.27
N LEU A 62 14.52 3.67 -5.74
CA LEU A 62 13.52 4.65 -5.31
C LEU A 62 13.22 4.53 -3.81
N ILE A 63 13.05 3.31 -3.29
CA ILE A 63 12.86 3.09 -1.85
C ILE A 63 14.10 3.56 -1.08
N GLY A 64 15.30 3.19 -1.52
CA GLY A 64 16.57 3.61 -0.90
C GLY A 64 16.80 5.13 -0.94
N ALA A 65 16.26 5.81 -1.95
CA ALA A 65 16.30 7.27 -2.10
C ALA A 65 15.23 8.01 -1.26
N GLY A 66 14.49 7.31 -0.40
CA GLY A 66 13.44 7.93 0.43
C GLY A 66 12.15 8.21 -0.33
N LYS A 67 11.92 7.56 -1.48
CA LYS A 67 10.70 7.64 -2.29
C LYS A 67 9.93 6.30 -2.25
N PRO A 68 9.45 5.86 -1.07
CA PRO A 68 8.87 4.54 -0.91
C PRO A 68 7.62 4.34 -1.77
N ASP A 69 6.78 5.36 -1.94
CA ASP A 69 5.55 5.27 -2.75
C ASP A 69 5.85 5.08 -4.24
N GLU A 70 6.82 5.82 -4.78
CA GLU A 70 7.29 5.64 -6.16
C GLU A 70 7.88 4.24 -6.36
N GLY A 71 8.73 3.79 -5.44
CA GLY A 71 9.32 2.45 -5.51
C GLY A 71 8.29 1.33 -5.39
N ARG A 72 7.25 1.51 -4.57
CA ARG A 72 6.13 0.56 -4.49
C ARG A 72 5.32 0.51 -5.78
N ASN A 73 5.05 1.67 -6.39
CA ASN A 73 4.37 1.74 -7.67
C ASN A 73 5.16 1.03 -8.77
N GLU A 74 6.48 1.19 -8.78
CA GLU A 74 7.37 0.48 -9.70
C GLU A 74 7.32 -1.03 -9.49
N TYR A 75 7.26 -1.50 -8.23
CA TYR A 75 7.05 -2.91 -7.93
C TYR A 75 5.70 -3.46 -8.41
N TYR A 76 4.62 -2.68 -8.32
CA TYR A 76 3.33 -3.11 -8.88
C TYR A 76 3.37 -3.20 -10.40
N SER A 77 3.98 -2.22 -11.07
CA SER A 77 4.21 -2.27 -12.53
C SER A 77 5.04 -3.48 -12.94
N LEU A 78 6.04 -3.85 -12.13
CA LEU A 78 6.82 -5.07 -12.33
C LEU A 78 5.98 -6.33 -12.15
N MET A 79 5.12 -6.38 -11.13
CA MET A 79 4.21 -7.51 -10.93
C MET A 79 3.25 -7.67 -12.12
N ASP A 80 2.71 -6.57 -12.65
CA ASP A 80 1.84 -6.56 -13.83
C ASP A 80 2.57 -7.08 -15.09
N LEU A 81 3.81 -6.60 -15.33
CA LEU A 81 4.67 -7.10 -16.41
C LEU A 81 4.90 -8.62 -16.34
N LEU A 82 5.03 -9.16 -15.13
CA LEU A 82 5.26 -10.57 -14.87
C LEU A 82 3.96 -11.40 -14.78
N GLY A 83 2.79 -10.78 -14.97
CA GLY A 83 1.48 -11.42 -14.82
C GLY A 83 1.19 -11.91 -13.40
N LEU A 84 1.88 -11.35 -12.40
CA LEU A 84 1.70 -11.70 -10.99
C LEU A 84 0.51 -10.93 -10.43
N THR A 85 -0.56 -11.64 -10.09
CA THR A 85 -1.66 -11.04 -9.36
C THR A 85 -1.15 -10.50 -8.03
N THR A 86 -1.48 -9.25 -7.69
CA THR A 86 -1.47 -8.82 -6.31
C THR A 86 -2.49 -9.72 -5.61
N SER A 87 -2.04 -10.74 -4.88
CA SER A 87 -2.94 -11.61 -4.12
C SER A 87 -3.52 -10.81 -2.95
N ALA A 88 -4.42 -9.89 -3.26
CA ALA A 88 -5.29 -9.19 -2.33
C ALA A 88 -6.39 -10.16 -1.88
N GLY A 89 -6.00 -11.29 -1.29
CA GLY A 89 -6.93 -12.13 -0.55
C GLY A 89 -7.44 -11.33 0.65
N ARG A 90 -8.67 -10.81 0.55
CA ARG A 90 -9.42 -10.12 1.62
C ARG A 90 -8.66 -8.95 2.29
N PHE A 91 -8.48 -7.85 1.56
CA PHE A 91 -8.29 -6.55 2.23
C PHE A 91 -9.66 -6.02 2.65
N ARG A 92 -9.97 -6.16 3.94
CA ARG A 92 -11.02 -5.36 4.58
C ARG A 92 -10.40 -4.05 5.02
N CYS A 93 -10.60 -3.03 4.20
CA CYS A 93 -10.99 -1.73 4.74
C CYS A 93 -12.48 -1.88 5.14
#